data_AF-A0A504Y3B4-F1
#
_entry.id   AF-A0A504Y3B4-F1
#
_cell.length_a   1.000
_cell.length_b   1.000
_cell.length_c   1.000
_cell.angle_alpha   90.00
_cell.angle_beta   90.00
_cell.angle_gamma   90.00
#
_symmetry.space_group_name_H-M   'P 1'
#
loop_
_entity.id
_entity.type
_entity.pdbx_description
1 polymer ?
#
loop_
_entity_poly.entity_id
_entity_poly.type
_entity_poly.pdbx_seq_one_letter_code
_entity_poly.pdbx_strand_id
1 'polypeptide(L)'
;MDDKTVTYAQSRYDEISKEVGAYLKRVGYNPEKVRFIPISGWQGDNMIERSDNMPWYKGPTLLDALDMLEPPVRPIGGIGTVPVGRVETGIMKPGDVVTFAPANVTTEVKSIEMHHEQLAEAQPGDNVGFNVKNVSVKDIRRGNVIVLNHPGQISNGYAPVLDCHTSHIACRFAEIESKIDRRSGKELEKNPKAIKSGDAAIVKMVPQKPMCTVAVGIIKGVNKKEGSGGKVTKAAAKAAKK
;
A
#
# COMPACT_ATOMS: atom_id res chain seq x y z
N MET A 1 -16.90 6.37 27.51
CA MET A 1 -17.55 5.28 28.29
C MET A 1 -18.58 5.81 29.28
N ASP A 2 -18.47 7.09 29.60
CA ASP A 2 -19.25 7.97 30.47
C ASP A 2 -20.69 8.31 30.03
N ASP A 3 -21.08 8.02 28.79
CA ASP A 3 -22.44 8.31 28.34
C ASP A 3 -23.50 7.53 29.15
N LYS A 4 -24.68 8.14 29.33
CA LYS A 4 -25.79 7.62 30.14
C LYS A 4 -26.38 6.30 29.62
N THR A 5 -26.09 5.92 28.37
CA THR A 5 -26.47 4.62 27.79
C THR A 5 -25.42 3.53 27.97
N VAL A 6 -24.19 3.89 28.38
CA VAL A 6 -23.04 2.98 28.48
C VAL A 6 -22.55 2.82 29.92
N THR A 7 -22.59 3.88 30.73
CA THR A 7 -22.33 3.88 32.19
C THR A 7 -21.12 3.05 32.64
N TYR A 8 -20.02 3.12 31.88
CA TYR A 8 -18.78 2.37 32.12
C TYR A 8 -18.93 0.82 32.14
N ALA A 9 -20.01 0.29 31.56
CA ALA A 9 -20.33 -1.13 31.59
C ALA A 9 -19.34 -2.00 30.78
N GLN A 10 -18.75 -3.00 31.44
CA GLN A 10 -17.86 -3.97 30.80
C GLN A 10 -18.53 -4.71 29.64
N SER A 11 -19.79 -5.12 29.79
CA SER A 11 -20.52 -5.89 28.77
C SER A 11 -20.55 -5.20 27.41
N ARG A 12 -20.72 -3.87 27.39
CA ARG A 12 -20.73 -3.06 26.15
C ARG A 12 -19.34 -2.93 25.54
N TYR A 13 -18.28 -2.90 26.37
CA TYR A 13 -16.90 -2.94 25.90
C TYR A 13 -16.54 -4.31 25.30
N ASP A 14 -16.92 -5.42 25.94
CA ASP A 14 -16.65 -6.77 25.47
C ASP A 14 -17.37 -7.07 24.14
N GLU A 15 -18.62 -6.58 24.00
CA GLU A 15 -19.40 -6.61 22.75
C GLU A 15 -18.67 -5.89 21.61
N ILE A 16 -18.35 -4.60 21.78
CA ILE A 16 -17.69 -3.78 20.76
C ILE A 16 -16.32 -4.35 20.39
N SER A 17 -15.52 -4.76 21.37
CA SER A 17 -14.18 -5.31 21.14
C SER A 17 -14.24 -6.59 20.30
N LYS A 18 -15.25 -7.43 20.53
CA LYS A 18 -15.48 -8.67 19.78
C LYS A 18 -15.93 -8.40 18.34
N GLU A 19 -16.87 -7.47 18.13
CA GLU A 19 -17.33 -7.12 16.77
C GLU A 19 -16.24 -6.44 15.94
N VAL A 20 -15.55 -5.45 16.51
CA VAL A 20 -14.47 -4.72 15.83
C VAL A 20 -13.26 -5.64 15.59
N GLY A 21 -12.91 -6.51 16.54
CA GLY A 21 -11.87 -7.54 16.34
C GLY A 21 -12.21 -8.51 15.20
N ALA A 22 -13.47 -8.93 15.09
CA ALA A 22 -13.93 -9.77 13.98
C ALA A 22 -13.94 -9.02 12.63
N TYR A 23 -14.23 -7.72 12.63
CA TYR A 23 -14.14 -6.87 11.43
C TYR A 23 -12.69 -6.65 10.98
N LEU A 24 -11.80 -6.28 11.89
CA LEU A 24 -10.36 -6.09 11.64
C LEU A 24 -9.73 -7.35 11.02
N LYS A 25 -10.07 -8.54 11.53
CA LYS A 25 -9.63 -9.83 10.97
C LYS A 25 -10.13 -10.09 9.54
N ARG A 26 -11.29 -9.55 9.16
CA ARG A 26 -11.81 -9.62 7.77
C ARG A 26 -11.12 -8.62 6.83
N VAL A 27 -10.66 -7.49 7.36
CA VAL A 27 -9.93 -6.45 6.60
C VAL A 27 -8.44 -6.83 6.42
N GLY A 28 -7.90 -7.69 7.28
CA GLY A 28 -6.53 -8.24 7.17
C GLY A 28 -5.56 -7.75 8.25
N TYR A 29 -6.03 -7.03 9.27
CA TYR A 29 -5.25 -6.72 10.46
C TYR A 29 -5.17 -7.95 11.38
N ASN A 30 -4.05 -8.14 12.08
CA ASN A 30 -4.01 -9.09 13.20
C ASN A 30 -4.65 -8.45 14.45
N PRO A 31 -5.79 -8.96 14.97
CA PRO A 31 -6.41 -8.41 16.18
C PRO A 31 -5.53 -8.50 17.43
N GLU A 32 -4.59 -9.46 17.50
CA GLU A 32 -3.69 -9.63 18.65
C GLU A 32 -2.72 -8.45 18.82
N LYS A 33 -2.42 -7.72 17.74
CA LYS A 33 -1.62 -6.49 17.78
C LYS A 33 -2.45 -5.21 18.00
N VAL A 34 -3.78 -5.33 18.13
CA VAL A 34 -4.68 -4.17 18.33
C VAL A 34 -5.16 -4.16 19.79
N ARG A 35 -4.70 -3.17 20.55
CA ARG A 35 -5.14 -2.97 21.94
C ARG A 35 -6.49 -2.25 21.96
N PHE A 36 -7.46 -2.83 22.69
CA PHE A 36 -8.74 -2.18 22.99
C PHE A 36 -8.66 -1.49 24.36
N ILE A 37 -9.10 -0.23 24.42
CA ILE A 37 -8.96 0.64 25.59
C ILE A 37 -10.28 1.39 25.82
N PRO A 38 -11.00 1.14 26.94
CA PRO A 38 -12.25 1.83 27.25
C PRO A 38 -11.93 3.19 27.87
N ILE A 39 -12.15 4.28 27.12
CA ILE A 39 -11.83 5.65 27.55
C ILE A 39 -13.06 6.55 27.70
N SER A 40 -12.90 7.67 28.40
CA SER A 40 -13.70 8.88 28.19
C SER A 40 -12.81 10.00 27.68
N GLY A 41 -13.13 10.56 26.50
CA GLY A 41 -12.49 11.77 26.01
C GLY A 41 -12.98 13.07 26.67
N TRP A 42 -14.04 13.00 27.48
CA TRP A 42 -14.64 14.17 28.16
C TRP A 42 -14.28 14.22 29.64
N GLN A 43 -14.37 13.08 30.33
CA GLN A 43 -14.01 12.94 31.76
C GLN A 43 -12.52 12.58 31.96
N GLY A 44 -11.83 12.14 30.90
CA GLY A 44 -10.41 11.77 30.94
C GLY A 44 -10.10 10.32 31.34
N ASP A 45 -11.12 9.52 31.65
CA ASP A 45 -10.96 8.12 32.07
C ASP A 45 -10.05 7.32 31.14
N ASN A 46 -9.03 6.66 31.71
CA ASN A 46 -8.04 5.83 31.02
C ASN A 46 -7.28 6.54 29.89
N MET A 47 -7.28 7.88 29.80
CA MET A 47 -6.48 8.60 28.81
C MET A 47 -4.99 8.68 29.20
N ILE A 48 -4.72 9.13 30.43
CA ILE A 48 -3.37 9.31 30.98
C ILE A 48 -3.27 8.46 32.24
N GLU A 49 -4.15 8.75 33.20
CA GLU A 49 -4.30 8.01 34.45
C GLU A 49 -5.42 6.96 34.36
N ARG A 50 -5.39 6.02 35.30
CA ARG A 50 -6.28 4.86 35.37
C ARG A 50 -7.62 5.25 36.02
N SER A 51 -8.72 4.87 35.41
CA SER A 51 -10.07 5.22 35.85
C SER A 51 -10.59 4.34 36.99
N ASP A 52 -11.00 4.97 38.09
CA ASP A 52 -11.76 4.34 39.17
C ASP A 52 -13.19 3.92 38.75
N ASN A 53 -13.75 4.52 37.69
CA ASN A 53 -15.04 4.15 37.13
C ASN A 53 -15.01 2.79 36.38
N MET A 54 -13.82 2.29 36.04
CA MET A 54 -13.62 1.04 35.29
C MET A 54 -12.66 0.06 36.01
N PRO A 55 -12.95 -0.35 37.26
CA PRO A 55 -12.06 -1.21 38.05
C PRO A 55 -11.91 -2.61 37.45
N TRP A 56 -12.84 -3.02 36.59
CA TRP A 56 -12.82 -4.25 35.80
C TRP A 56 -11.75 -4.24 34.70
N TYR A 57 -11.42 -3.07 34.13
CA TYR A 57 -10.43 -2.99 33.05
C TYR A 57 -9.02 -3.15 33.61
N LYS A 58 -8.30 -4.20 33.22
CA LYS A 58 -6.92 -4.49 33.69
C LYS A 58 -5.82 -4.17 32.66
N GLY A 59 -6.16 -3.52 31.55
CA GLY A 59 -5.20 -3.12 30.52
C GLY A 59 -4.47 -1.79 30.79
N PRO A 60 -3.61 -1.36 29.84
CA PRO A 60 -2.90 -0.08 29.86
C PRO A 60 -3.82 1.12 29.60
N THR A 61 -3.43 2.33 30.00
CA THR A 61 -4.09 3.58 29.58
C THR A 61 -3.82 3.88 28.10
N LEU A 62 -4.47 4.90 27.53
CA LEU A 62 -4.20 5.35 26.17
C LEU A 62 -2.75 5.85 26.02
N LEU A 63 -2.22 6.60 27.00
CA LEU A 63 -0.82 7.03 27.03
C LEU A 63 0.13 5.84 27.11
N ASP A 64 -0.05 4.92 28.07
CA ASP A 64 0.71 3.68 28.18
C ASP A 64 0.75 2.93 26.83
N ALA A 65 -0.42 2.83 26.16
CA ALA A 65 -0.55 2.11 24.90
C ALA A 65 0.09 2.81 23.71
N LEU A 66 0.23 4.14 23.75
CA LEU A 66 0.96 4.96 22.78
C LEU A 66 2.48 4.83 22.97
N ASP A 67 2.96 4.87 24.21
CA ASP A 67 4.39 4.65 24.52
C ASP A 67 4.82 3.20 24.25
N MET A 68 3.89 2.24 24.40
CA MET A 68 4.05 0.85 23.96
C MET A 68 3.80 0.65 22.43
N LEU A 69 3.82 1.70 21.60
CA LEU A 69 3.91 1.54 20.14
C LEU A 69 5.37 1.44 19.72
N GLU A 70 5.70 0.38 18.97
CA GLU A 70 6.99 0.26 18.28
C GLU A 70 7.17 1.49 17.35
N PRO A 71 8.20 2.33 17.53
CA PRO A 71 8.34 3.54 16.74
C PRO A 71 8.58 3.18 15.27
N PRO A 72 7.78 3.70 14.32
CA PRO A 72 7.95 3.37 12.92
C PRO A 72 9.33 3.86 12.43
N VAL A 73 10.02 3.03 11.66
CA VAL A 73 11.36 3.32 11.13
C VAL A 73 11.30 4.62 10.31
N ARG A 74 11.83 5.71 10.86
CA ARG A 74 11.76 7.05 10.26
C ARG A 74 12.83 7.16 9.16
N PRO A 75 12.47 7.34 7.88
CA PRO A 75 13.45 7.69 6.87
C PRO A 75 14.00 9.09 7.16
N ILE A 76 15.32 9.23 7.22
CA ILE A 76 15.98 10.48 7.62
C ILE A 76 15.89 11.51 6.49
N GLY A 77 15.40 12.71 6.82
CA GLY A 77 15.39 13.84 5.88
C GLY A 77 16.74 14.52 5.80
N GLY A 78 17.24 14.77 4.58
CA GLY A 78 18.43 15.61 4.35
C GLY A 78 19.13 15.35 3.02
N ILE A 79 19.10 14.11 2.49
CA ILE A 79 19.95 13.69 1.37
C ILE A 79 19.19 13.62 0.04
N GLY A 80 18.68 14.76 -0.43
CA GLY A 80 18.04 14.88 -1.75
C GLY A 80 16.71 14.13 -1.88
N THR A 81 16.45 13.55 -3.06
CA THR A 81 15.26 12.74 -3.32
C THR A 81 15.60 11.27 -3.12
N VAL A 82 15.03 10.64 -2.09
CA VAL A 82 15.22 9.22 -1.77
C VAL A 82 13.90 8.47 -1.95
N PRO A 83 13.62 7.89 -3.12
CA PRO A 83 12.56 6.91 -3.27
C PRO A 83 12.84 5.69 -2.39
N VAL A 84 11.84 5.31 -1.59
CA VAL A 84 11.83 4.05 -0.84
C VAL A 84 10.94 3.05 -1.57
N GLY A 85 11.41 1.82 -1.71
CA GLY A 85 10.68 0.74 -2.35
C GLY A 85 11.25 -0.64 -1.99
N ARG A 86 10.43 -1.67 -2.18
CA ARG A 86 10.87 -3.05 -2.12
C ARG A 86 11.46 -3.46 -3.46
N VAL A 87 12.61 -4.13 -3.46
CA VAL A 87 13.15 -4.74 -4.67
C VAL A 87 12.35 -6.01 -4.94
N GLU A 88 11.48 -6.00 -5.95
CA GLU A 88 10.65 -7.16 -6.30
C GLU A 88 11.41 -8.16 -7.19
N THR A 89 12.31 -7.69 -8.07
CA THR A 89 13.11 -8.52 -8.98
C THR A 89 14.41 -7.80 -9.36
N GLY A 90 15.48 -8.57 -9.61
CA GLY A 90 16.80 -8.04 -10.00
C GLY A 90 17.68 -7.65 -8.81
N ILE A 91 18.89 -7.17 -9.11
CA ILE A 91 19.83 -6.61 -8.12
C ILE A 91 20.04 -5.15 -8.49
N MET A 92 20.14 -4.26 -7.49
CA MET A 92 20.43 -2.83 -7.68
C MET A 92 21.70 -2.46 -6.91
N LYS A 93 22.58 -1.64 -7.50
CA LYS A 93 23.86 -1.22 -6.92
C LYS A 93 24.05 0.30 -6.95
N PRO A 94 24.81 0.90 -6.01
CA PRO A 94 25.23 2.30 -6.11
C PRO A 94 26.04 2.51 -7.40
N GLY A 95 25.66 3.50 -8.21
CA GLY A 95 26.19 3.76 -9.55
C GLY A 95 25.27 3.33 -10.69
N ASP A 96 24.26 2.47 -10.44
CA ASP A 96 23.35 2.01 -11.49
C ASP A 96 22.51 3.15 -12.10
N VAL A 97 22.25 3.04 -13.39
CA VAL A 97 21.42 3.99 -14.15
C VAL A 97 19.99 3.47 -14.24
N VAL A 98 19.15 3.92 -13.31
CA VAL A 98 17.73 3.53 -13.20
C VAL A 98 16.82 4.47 -13.96
N THR A 99 15.70 3.95 -14.50
CA THR A 99 14.70 4.74 -15.23
C THR A 99 13.33 4.65 -14.56
N PHE A 100 12.82 5.79 -14.10
CA PHE A 100 11.49 5.91 -13.51
C PHE A 100 10.41 5.97 -14.59
N ALA A 101 9.82 4.82 -14.90
CA ALA A 101 8.52 4.77 -15.57
C ALA A 101 7.41 5.23 -14.60
N PRO A 102 6.31 5.84 -15.07
CA PRO A 102 5.98 6.13 -16.47
C PRO A 102 6.54 7.47 -16.98
N ALA A 103 7.18 8.26 -16.12
CA ALA A 103 7.72 9.58 -16.47
C ALA A 103 8.91 9.53 -17.45
N ASN A 104 9.51 8.36 -17.63
CA ASN A 104 10.70 8.08 -18.44
C ASN A 104 11.88 9.01 -18.09
N VAL A 105 12.14 9.14 -16.78
CA VAL A 105 13.24 9.93 -16.22
C VAL A 105 14.38 8.98 -15.84
N THR A 106 15.53 9.14 -16.47
CA THR A 106 16.70 8.26 -16.30
C THR A 106 17.77 8.96 -15.45
N THR A 107 18.17 8.34 -14.35
CA THR A 107 19.09 8.92 -13.37
C THR A 107 20.01 7.87 -12.72
N GLU A 108 21.01 8.34 -12.00
CA GLU A 108 22.05 7.53 -11.36
C GLU A 108 21.73 7.34 -9.86
N VAL A 109 21.75 6.10 -9.38
CA VAL A 109 21.66 5.75 -7.95
C VAL A 109 22.97 6.13 -7.26
N LYS A 110 22.91 6.87 -6.13
CA LYS A 110 24.12 7.35 -5.42
C LYS A 110 24.45 6.63 -4.12
N SER A 111 23.43 6.23 -3.38
CA SER A 111 23.53 5.33 -2.24
C SER A 111 22.28 4.46 -2.22
N ILE A 112 22.42 3.27 -1.66
CA ILE A 112 21.32 2.36 -1.32
C ILE A 112 21.42 2.13 0.19
N GLU A 113 20.32 2.31 0.89
CA GLU A 113 20.26 2.35 2.35
C GLU A 113 19.11 1.46 2.85
N MET A 114 19.43 0.56 3.77
CA MET A 114 18.47 -0.34 4.42
C MET A 114 18.70 -0.29 5.93
N HIS A 115 17.65 -0.04 6.71
CA HIS A 115 17.76 0.14 8.17
C HIS A 115 18.87 1.12 8.62
N HIS A 116 19.09 2.18 7.83
CA HIS A 116 20.11 3.23 7.99
C HIS A 116 21.58 2.79 7.76
N GLU A 117 21.84 1.56 7.33
CA GLU A 117 23.15 1.12 6.83
C GLU A 117 23.23 1.23 5.30
N GLN A 118 24.42 1.56 4.76
CA GLN A 118 24.65 1.61 3.32
C GLN A 118 24.94 0.22 2.75
N LEU A 119 24.15 -0.19 1.76
CA LEU A 119 24.31 -1.44 1.05
C LEU A 119 25.18 -1.28 -0.21
N ALA A 120 26.09 -2.24 -0.43
CA ALA A 120 26.83 -2.37 -1.68
C ALA A 120 25.96 -2.90 -2.84
N GLU A 121 24.91 -3.65 -2.52
CA GLU A 121 23.86 -4.09 -3.44
C GLU A 121 22.56 -4.38 -2.66
N ALA A 122 21.41 -4.25 -3.32
CA ALA A 122 20.11 -4.69 -2.82
C ALA A 122 19.55 -5.83 -3.67
N GLN A 123 18.97 -6.82 -3.02
CA GLN A 123 18.50 -8.08 -3.59
C GLN A 123 16.96 -8.22 -3.51
N PRO A 124 16.34 -9.14 -4.27
CA PRO A 124 14.89 -9.33 -4.26
C PRO A 124 14.35 -9.68 -2.87
N GLY A 125 13.54 -8.79 -2.32
CA GLY A 125 13.01 -8.87 -0.95
C GLY A 125 13.30 -7.62 -0.12
N ASP A 126 14.43 -6.96 -0.37
CA ASP A 126 14.94 -5.86 0.45
C ASP A 126 14.07 -4.60 0.35
N ASN A 127 13.84 -3.93 1.48
CA ASN A 127 13.09 -2.68 1.57
C ASN A 127 14.07 -1.51 1.68
N VAL A 128 14.47 -0.96 0.53
CA VAL A 128 15.57 0.01 0.46
C VAL A 128 15.08 1.42 0.15
N GLY A 129 15.71 2.40 0.80
CA GLY A 129 15.78 3.77 0.29
C GLY A 129 16.96 3.87 -0.66
N PHE A 130 16.78 4.48 -1.83
CA PHE A 130 17.89 4.71 -2.75
C PHE A 130 17.94 6.17 -3.20
N ASN A 131 19.11 6.79 -3.10
CA ASN A 131 19.31 8.22 -3.31
C ASN A 131 19.51 8.52 -4.79
N VAL A 132 18.68 9.42 -5.36
CA VAL A 132 18.79 9.82 -6.77
C VAL A 132 18.93 11.34 -6.92
N LYS A 133 19.89 11.76 -7.76
CA LYS A 133 20.14 13.18 -8.03
C LYS A 133 19.28 13.70 -9.19
N ASN A 134 18.90 14.98 -9.11
CA ASN A 134 18.21 15.74 -10.16
C ASN A 134 16.82 15.20 -10.58
N VAL A 135 16.09 14.55 -9.67
CA VAL A 135 14.67 14.17 -9.85
C VAL A 135 13.84 14.84 -8.76
N SER A 136 12.68 15.40 -9.10
CA SER A 136 11.81 16.06 -8.12
C SER A 136 10.89 15.05 -7.44
N VAL A 137 10.55 15.30 -6.16
CA VAL A 137 9.50 14.57 -5.43
C VAL A 137 8.14 14.65 -6.16
N LYS A 138 7.94 15.65 -7.02
CA LYS A 138 6.73 15.80 -7.85
C LYS A 138 6.63 14.77 -8.99
N ASP A 139 7.74 14.16 -9.41
CA ASP A 139 7.84 13.35 -10.63
C ASP A 139 7.56 11.85 -10.42
N ILE A 140 7.52 11.38 -9.16
CA ILE A 140 7.40 9.95 -8.82
C ILE A 140 6.13 9.68 -7.99
N ARG A 141 5.29 8.76 -8.48
CA ARG A 141 4.11 8.18 -7.81
C ARG A 141 3.99 6.70 -8.23
N ARG A 142 3.04 5.96 -7.66
CA ARG A 142 2.96 4.48 -7.63
C ARG A 142 1.56 3.86 -8.05
N GLY A 143 0.60 3.55 -7.13
CA GLY A 143 -0.84 3.07 -7.21
C GLY A 143 -1.75 2.70 -5.91
N ASN A 144 -2.48 1.64 -5.39
CA ASN A 144 -2.83 0.15 -5.43
C ASN A 144 -4.34 -0.26 -5.19
N VAL A 145 -4.91 -1.31 -5.84
CA VAL A 145 -6.37 -1.69 -5.82
C VAL A 145 -6.71 -3.20 -5.75
N ILE A 146 -7.88 -3.50 -5.16
CA ILE A 146 -8.73 -4.71 -5.33
C ILE A 146 -10.20 -4.25 -5.52
N VAL A 147 -11.02 -4.93 -6.32
CA VAL A 147 -12.45 -4.58 -6.50
C VAL A 147 -13.29 -5.09 -5.34
N LEU A 148 -13.99 -4.19 -4.64
CA LEU A 148 -14.89 -4.49 -3.54
C LEU A 148 -16.26 -3.80 -3.73
N ASN A 149 -17.33 -4.54 -3.50
CA ASN A 149 -18.68 -4.03 -3.22
C ASN A 149 -19.33 -3.06 -4.24
N HIS A 150 -19.20 -3.34 -5.54
CA HIS A 150 -19.82 -2.53 -6.61
C HIS A 150 -21.32 -2.86 -6.79
N PRO A 151 -22.25 -1.87 -6.78
CA PRO A 151 -23.69 -2.13 -6.82
C PRO A 151 -24.24 -2.50 -8.22
N GLY A 152 -23.53 -2.10 -9.28
CA GLY A 152 -23.90 -2.40 -10.66
C GLY A 152 -23.11 -3.58 -11.27
N GLN A 153 -23.44 -3.95 -12.50
CA GLN A 153 -22.62 -4.85 -13.31
C GLN A 153 -21.46 -4.07 -13.95
N ILE A 154 -20.31 -4.71 -14.10
CA ILE A 154 -19.10 -4.20 -14.76
C ILE A 154 -18.91 -4.93 -16.09
N SER A 155 -18.76 -4.19 -17.19
CA SER A 155 -18.63 -4.72 -18.54
C SER A 155 -17.44 -4.11 -19.30
N ASN A 156 -17.10 -4.66 -20.47
CA ASN A 156 -16.06 -4.11 -21.34
C ASN A 156 -16.37 -2.63 -21.66
N GLY A 157 -15.40 -1.75 -21.40
CA GLY A 157 -15.56 -0.29 -21.49
C GLY A 157 -15.67 0.42 -20.14
N TYR A 158 -16.00 -0.28 -19.05
CA TYR A 158 -15.99 0.29 -17.69
C TYR A 158 -14.60 0.87 -17.37
N ALA A 159 -14.57 2.08 -16.79
CA ALA A 159 -13.33 2.83 -16.58
C ALA A 159 -13.22 3.34 -15.13
N PRO A 160 -13.00 2.44 -14.15
CA PRO A 160 -12.75 2.84 -12.77
C PRO A 160 -11.40 3.55 -12.68
N VAL A 161 -11.20 4.27 -11.58
CA VAL A 161 -9.85 4.67 -11.19
C VAL A 161 -9.15 3.45 -10.62
N LEU A 162 -8.06 3.05 -11.28
CA LEU A 162 -7.15 2.02 -10.79
C LEU A 162 -6.01 2.70 -10.05
N ASP A 163 -5.71 2.12 -8.91
CA ASP A 163 -4.49 2.33 -8.20
C ASP A 163 -3.65 1.00 -8.31
N CYS A 164 -2.35 1.01 -8.63
CA CYS A 164 -1.31 -0.06 -8.49
C CYS A 164 0.03 0.36 -7.70
N HIS A 165 0.10 0.30 -6.35
CA HIS A 165 1.09 0.87 -5.34
C HIS A 165 0.70 2.15 -4.42
N THR A 166 1.22 3.40 -4.54
CA THR A 166 0.57 4.79 -4.23
C THR A 166 0.38 5.86 -5.41
N SER A 167 -0.71 5.88 -6.24
CA SER A 167 -1.06 6.67 -7.49
C SER A 167 -2.54 6.47 -7.82
N HIS A 168 -3.13 7.33 -8.66
CA HIS A 168 -4.57 7.34 -8.96
C HIS A 168 -4.83 7.59 -10.46
N ILE A 169 -5.13 6.55 -11.25
CA ILE A 169 -5.26 6.64 -12.73
C ILE A 169 -6.49 5.89 -13.26
N ALA A 170 -7.35 6.57 -14.01
CA ALA A 170 -8.45 5.92 -14.73
C ALA A 170 -7.94 4.86 -15.70
N CYS A 171 -8.41 3.62 -15.58
CA CYS A 171 -8.02 2.50 -16.41
C CYS A 171 -9.26 1.86 -17.03
N ARG A 172 -9.36 1.89 -18.37
CA ARG A 172 -10.45 1.26 -19.09
C ARG A 172 -10.27 -0.26 -19.08
N PHE A 173 -11.29 -0.99 -18.65
CA PHE A 173 -11.42 -2.43 -18.86
C PHE A 173 -11.62 -2.61 -20.37
N ALA A 174 -10.60 -3.05 -21.09
CA ALA A 174 -10.70 -3.27 -22.53
C ALA A 174 -11.45 -4.58 -22.83
N GLU A 175 -11.15 -5.62 -22.06
CA GLU A 175 -11.63 -6.99 -22.27
C GLU A 175 -11.60 -7.73 -20.92
N ILE A 176 -12.73 -8.31 -20.50
CA ILE A 176 -12.77 -9.28 -19.41
C ILE A 176 -12.49 -10.65 -20.04
N GLU A 177 -11.29 -11.17 -19.86
CA GLU A 177 -10.78 -12.35 -20.58
C GLU A 177 -11.39 -13.65 -20.02
N SER A 178 -11.53 -13.75 -18.70
CA SER A 178 -12.25 -14.86 -18.07
C SER A 178 -12.75 -14.56 -16.67
N LYS A 179 -13.84 -15.22 -16.29
CA LYS A 179 -14.35 -15.29 -14.92
C LYS A 179 -13.68 -16.44 -14.20
N ILE A 180 -13.25 -16.21 -12.95
CA ILE A 180 -12.57 -17.21 -12.12
C ILE A 180 -13.30 -17.38 -10.78
N ASP A 181 -13.27 -18.59 -10.23
CA ASP A 181 -13.76 -18.84 -8.88
C ASP A 181 -12.83 -18.20 -7.84
N ARG A 182 -13.42 -17.47 -6.89
CA ARG A 182 -12.71 -16.71 -5.85
C ARG A 182 -11.97 -17.61 -4.84
N ARG A 183 -12.33 -18.89 -4.71
CA ARG A 183 -11.74 -19.81 -3.72
C ARG A 183 -10.68 -20.75 -4.30
N SER A 184 -10.90 -21.25 -5.52
CA SER A 184 -10.05 -22.25 -6.18
C SER A 184 -9.23 -21.69 -7.35
N GLY A 185 -9.48 -20.46 -7.78
CA GLY A 185 -8.77 -19.81 -8.91
C GLY A 185 -9.07 -20.42 -10.28
N LYS A 186 -9.95 -21.42 -10.36
CA LYS A 186 -10.33 -22.09 -11.61
C LYS A 186 -11.16 -21.16 -12.50
N GLU A 187 -10.95 -21.26 -13.81
CA GLU A 187 -11.78 -20.60 -14.82
C GLU A 187 -13.20 -21.19 -14.83
N LEU A 188 -14.21 -20.31 -14.85
CA LEU A 188 -15.63 -20.64 -14.84
C LEU A 188 -16.32 -20.32 -16.18
N GLU A 189 -15.93 -19.20 -16.80
CA GLU A 189 -16.53 -18.68 -18.03
C GLU A 189 -15.46 -17.86 -18.78
N LYS A 190 -15.30 -18.11 -20.07
CA LYS A 190 -14.34 -17.39 -20.92
C LYS A 190 -15.05 -16.26 -21.67
N ASN A 191 -14.43 -15.07 -21.72
CA ASN A 191 -14.99 -13.85 -22.29
C ASN A 191 -16.41 -13.49 -21.78
N PRO A 192 -16.65 -13.43 -20.44
CA PRO A 192 -17.96 -13.09 -19.87
C PRO A 192 -18.40 -11.67 -20.27
N LYS A 193 -19.68 -11.48 -20.60
CA LYS A 193 -20.21 -10.17 -21.05
C LYS A 193 -20.21 -9.11 -19.95
N ALA A 194 -20.35 -9.52 -18.69
CA ALA A 194 -20.25 -8.67 -17.52
C ALA A 194 -19.91 -9.48 -16.26
N ILE A 195 -19.40 -8.80 -15.23
CA ILE A 195 -19.12 -9.34 -13.89
C ILE A 195 -19.84 -8.51 -12.83
N LYS A 196 -20.19 -9.11 -11.69
CA LYS A 196 -20.93 -8.47 -10.59
C LYS A 196 -20.20 -8.60 -9.24
N SER A 197 -20.66 -7.89 -8.21
CA SER A 197 -20.11 -8.01 -6.86
C SER A 197 -20.05 -9.47 -6.40
N GLY A 198 -18.88 -9.88 -5.88
CA GLY A 198 -18.60 -11.25 -5.46
C GLY A 198 -17.90 -12.12 -6.51
N ASP A 199 -18.02 -11.79 -7.80
CA ASP A 199 -17.25 -12.44 -8.86
C ASP A 199 -15.75 -12.07 -8.79
N ALA A 200 -14.88 -12.95 -9.26
CA ALA A 200 -13.49 -12.64 -9.61
C ALA A 200 -13.27 -12.87 -11.11
N ALA A 201 -12.34 -12.13 -11.72
CA ALA A 201 -12.08 -12.21 -13.16
C ALA A 201 -10.65 -11.79 -13.52
N ILE A 202 -10.16 -12.28 -14.65
CA ILE A 202 -8.99 -11.77 -15.35
C ILE A 202 -9.48 -10.66 -16.29
N VAL A 203 -8.87 -9.47 -16.18
CA VAL A 203 -9.26 -8.29 -16.96
C VAL A 203 -8.03 -7.64 -17.59
N LYS A 204 -8.12 -7.41 -18.89
CA LYS A 204 -7.15 -6.65 -19.69
C LYS A 204 -7.45 -5.16 -19.53
N MET A 205 -6.62 -4.48 -18.75
CA MET A 205 -6.80 -3.06 -18.40
C MET A 205 -5.88 -2.16 -19.21
N VAL A 206 -6.42 -1.04 -19.70
CA VAL A 206 -5.70 -0.02 -20.46
C VAL A 206 -5.75 1.31 -19.69
N PRO A 207 -4.63 1.76 -19.11
CA PRO A 207 -4.54 3.07 -18.48
C PRO A 207 -4.84 4.23 -19.45
N GLN A 208 -5.72 5.15 -19.05
CA GLN A 208 -6.04 6.36 -19.83
C GLN A 208 -4.95 7.44 -19.73
N LYS A 209 -4.04 7.30 -18.76
CA LYS A 209 -2.84 8.15 -18.59
C LYS A 209 -1.61 7.25 -18.44
N PRO A 210 -0.39 7.73 -18.76
CA PRO A 210 0.83 6.95 -18.58
C PRO A 210 0.97 6.42 -17.15
N MET A 211 1.11 5.11 -17.02
CA MET A 211 1.10 4.38 -15.75
C MET A 211 2.22 3.34 -15.75
N CYS A 212 2.95 3.22 -14.64
CA CYS A 212 3.87 2.10 -14.43
C CYS A 212 3.19 1.08 -13.53
N THR A 213 3.35 -0.18 -13.88
CA THR A 213 2.92 -1.34 -13.11
C THR A 213 3.83 -2.50 -13.46
N VAL A 214 4.09 -3.37 -12.49
CA VAL A 214 4.80 -4.64 -12.68
C VAL A 214 3.81 -5.80 -12.59
N ALA A 215 4.16 -6.94 -13.19
CA ALA A 215 3.36 -8.15 -13.09
C ALA A 215 3.69 -8.86 -11.76
N VAL A 216 2.88 -8.61 -10.72
CA VAL A 216 3.04 -9.19 -9.38
C VAL A 216 1.68 -9.65 -8.87
N GLY A 217 1.59 -10.94 -8.51
CA GLY A 217 0.43 -11.56 -7.86
C GLY A 217 -0.88 -11.50 -8.65
N ILE A 218 -1.60 -10.39 -8.52
CA ILE A 218 -2.92 -10.14 -9.14
C ILE A 218 -2.76 -9.74 -10.61
N ILE A 219 -1.71 -9.00 -10.96
CA ILE A 219 -1.46 -8.55 -12.33
C ILE A 219 -0.63 -9.62 -13.06
N LYS A 220 -1.31 -10.44 -13.87
CA LYS A 220 -0.70 -11.60 -14.55
C LYS A 220 0.30 -11.25 -15.67
N GLY A 221 0.24 -10.03 -16.21
CA GLY A 221 1.13 -9.59 -17.29
C GLY A 221 0.99 -8.11 -17.57
N VAL A 222 2.04 -7.49 -18.13
CA VAL A 222 2.07 -6.07 -18.49
C VAL A 222 2.74 -5.92 -19.85
N ASN A 223 1.97 -5.56 -20.89
CA ASN A 223 2.51 -5.23 -22.20
C ASN A 223 3.19 -3.85 -22.12
N LYS A 224 4.52 -3.85 -21.99
CA LYS A 224 5.33 -2.62 -21.94
C LYS A 224 5.26 -1.91 -23.29
N LYS A 225 4.93 -0.62 -23.29
CA LYS A 225 5.11 0.23 -24.47
C LYS A 225 6.60 0.51 -24.67
N GLU A 226 7.07 0.44 -25.92
CA GLU A 226 8.44 0.82 -26.27
C GLU A 226 8.70 2.30 -25.90
N GLY A 227 9.84 2.54 -25.25
CA GLY A 227 10.17 3.85 -24.69
C GLY A 227 10.78 4.79 -25.72
N SER A 228 10.01 5.77 -26.19
CA SER A 228 10.58 6.94 -26.87
C SER A 228 11.53 7.69 -25.92
N GLY A 229 12.72 8.06 -26.41
CA GLY A 229 13.85 8.56 -25.61
C GLY A 229 13.47 9.49 -24.44
N GLY A 230 13.74 9.03 -23.22
CA GLY A 230 13.37 9.73 -21.98
C GLY A 230 14.26 10.93 -21.65
N LYS A 231 13.89 11.66 -20.58
CA LYS A 231 14.74 12.73 -20.04
C LYS A 231 15.90 12.12 -19.25
N VAL A 232 17.04 11.97 -19.92
CA VAL A 232 18.31 11.56 -19.30
C VAL A 232 18.88 12.73 -18.49
N THR A 233 19.11 12.52 -17.19
CA THR A 233 19.74 13.55 -16.35
C THR A 233 21.22 13.74 -16.71
N LYS A 234 21.78 14.93 -16.39
CA LYS A 234 23.23 15.19 -16.52
C LYS A 234 24.12 14.22 -15.71
N ALA A 235 23.55 13.52 -14.71
CA ALA A 235 24.23 12.46 -13.98
C ALA A 235 24.30 11.17 -14.82
N ALA A 236 23.15 10.65 -15.26
CA ALA A 236 23.09 9.45 -16.12
C ALA A 236 23.88 9.63 -17.43
N ALA A 237 23.81 10.81 -18.07
CA ALA A 237 24.59 11.13 -19.27
C ALA A 237 26.11 11.28 -19.05
N LYS A 238 26.57 11.32 -17.78
CA LYS A 238 28.00 11.26 -17.41
C LYS A 238 28.41 9.86 -16.93
N ALA A 239 27.50 9.11 -16.31
CA ALA A 239 27.71 7.71 -15.95
C ALA A 239 27.84 6.83 -17.20
N ALA A 240 26.95 6.98 -18.20
CA ALA A 240 26.99 6.27 -19.48
C ALA A 240 28.11 6.73 -20.45
N LYS A 241 29.17 7.36 -19.92
CA LYS A 241 30.40 7.76 -20.63
C LYS A 241 31.66 7.31 -19.88
N LYS A 242 31.51 6.41 -18.91
CA LYS A 242 32.55 5.62 -18.27
C LYS A 242 32.42 4.16 -18.71
#